data_AF-A0A830DEY5-F1
#
_entry.id   AF-A0A830DEY5-F1
#
_cell.length_a   1.000
_cell.length_b   1.000
_cell.length_c   1.000
_cell.angle_alpha   90.00
_cell.angle_beta   90.00
_cell.angle_gamma   90.00
#
_symmetry.space_group_name_H-M   'P 1'
#
loop_
_entity.id
_entity.type
_entity.pdbx_description
1 polymer ?
#
loop_
_entity_poly.entity_id
_entity_poly.type
_entity_poly.pdbx_seq_one_letter_code
_entity_poly.pdbx_strand_id
1 'polypeptide(L)'
;MKTTCGSLLFELQKIWDEIGEADNEKDKMLLELEQECLDVYRRKVDHANRCRAQLRQAIADAEAQLADIYAALGDRPVHINKSSGSLKNELESIMPRVEDMKRKRDERKSQFAELQELAMTMVELWNLMDTPVVEQQKFQYVTRTIAAAEHEITEPNSLSLDFIHNAEAEVSRLQDMKINLSVESIESGAISPSYILEQLEFQISKVKEESFQ
;
A
#
# COMPACT_ATOMS: atom_id res chain seq x y z
N MET A 1 25.65 -46.87 -7.06
CA MET A 1 24.96 -47.26 -5.81
C MET A 1 25.09 -46.11 -4.82
N LYS A 2 24.04 -45.82 -4.04
CA LYS A 2 24.06 -44.76 -3.03
C LYS A 2 24.68 -45.35 -1.76
N THR A 3 25.80 -44.82 -1.30
CA THR A 3 26.45 -45.25 -0.05
C THR A 3 25.53 -44.98 1.13
N THR A 4 25.42 -45.94 2.05
CA THR A 4 24.60 -45.83 3.27
C THR A 4 25.48 -45.86 4.50
N CYS A 5 24.97 -45.36 5.63
CA CYS A 5 25.69 -45.44 6.90
C CYS A 5 25.99 -46.89 7.28
N GLY A 6 25.05 -47.82 7.05
CA GLY A 6 25.23 -49.25 7.30
C GLY A 6 26.31 -49.89 6.42
N SER A 7 26.43 -49.52 5.15
CA SER A 7 27.50 -50.06 4.28
C SER A 7 28.89 -49.56 4.69
N LEU A 8 29.01 -48.30 5.11
CA LEU A 8 30.28 -47.74 5.59
C LEU A 8 30.70 -48.33 6.95
N LEU A 9 29.74 -48.54 7.86
CA LEU A 9 30.01 -49.20 9.14
C LEU A 9 30.48 -50.64 8.95
N PHE A 10 29.88 -51.37 8.01
CA PHE A 10 30.33 -52.73 7.67
C PHE A 10 31.76 -52.76 7.10
N GLU A 11 32.08 -51.83 6.21
CA GLU A 11 33.45 -51.70 5.69
C GLU A 11 34.46 -51.33 6.79
N LEU A 12 34.09 -50.39 7.68
CA LEU A 12 34.92 -49.98 8.81
C LEU A 12 35.20 -51.16 9.76
N GLN A 13 34.19 -51.99 10.05
CA GLN A 13 34.35 -53.18 10.87
C GLN A 13 35.33 -54.18 10.24
N LYS A 14 35.21 -54.42 8.92
CA LYS A 14 36.13 -55.30 8.19
C LYS A 14 37.57 -54.82 8.28
N ILE A 15 37.80 -53.51 8.15
CA ILE A 15 39.13 -52.91 8.26
C ILE A 15 39.67 -53.05 9.69
N TRP A 16 38.85 -52.75 10.70
CA TRP A 16 39.24 -52.91 12.10
C TRP A 16 39.63 -54.36 12.45
N ASP A 17 38.90 -55.34 11.91
CA ASP A 17 39.21 -56.75 12.10
C ASP A 17 40.51 -57.15 11.38
N GLU A 18 40.81 -56.56 10.21
CA GLU A 18 42.05 -56.79 9.46
C GLU A 18 43.29 -56.22 10.18
N ILE A 19 43.19 -55.03 10.79
CA ILE A 19 44.32 -54.37 11.48
C ILE A 19 44.47 -54.78 12.96
N GLY A 20 43.49 -55.48 13.52
CA GLY A 20 43.49 -55.88 14.94
C GLY A 20 43.24 -54.72 15.90
N GLU A 21 42.35 -53.79 15.53
CA GLU A 21 42.00 -52.63 16.37
C GLU A 21 41.39 -53.10 17.71
N ALA A 22 41.72 -52.40 18.80
CA ALA A 22 41.26 -52.76 20.14
C ALA A 22 39.78 -52.36 20.36
N ASP A 23 39.00 -53.19 21.05
CA ASP A 23 37.56 -52.97 21.23
C ASP A 23 37.23 -51.63 21.89
N ASN A 24 38.05 -51.18 22.85
CA ASN A 24 37.88 -49.88 23.50
C ASN A 24 38.05 -48.69 22.53
N GLU A 25 38.94 -48.80 21.54
CA GLU A 25 39.14 -47.78 20.51
C GLU A 25 38.01 -47.83 19.47
N LYS A 26 37.53 -49.03 19.10
CA LYS A 26 36.32 -49.19 18.26
C LYS A 26 35.11 -48.52 18.92
N ASP A 27 34.86 -48.82 20.19
CA ASP A 27 33.74 -48.25 20.96
C ASP A 27 33.81 -46.71 21.02
N LYS A 28 35.01 -46.18 21.24
CA LYS A 28 35.24 -44.72 21.25
C LYS A 28 34.94 -44.10 19.88
N MET A 29 35.44 -44.67 18.79
CA MET A 29 35.19 -44.16 17.44
C MET A 29 33.71 -44.25 17.05
N LEU A 30 33.02 -45.34 17.44
CA LEU A 30 31.58 -45.48 17.23
C LEU A 30 30.79 -44.41 18.00
N LEU A 31 31.15 -44.16 19.26
CA LEU A 31 30.54 -43.10 20.07
C LEU A 31 30.74 -41.71 19.45
N GLU A 32 31.94 -41.42 18.92
CA GLU A 32 32.22 -40.17 18.20
C GLU A 32 31.33 -40.02 16.95
N LEU A 33 31.19 -41.08 16.14
CA LEU A 33 30.29 -41.09 14.98
C LEU A 33 28.82 -40.87 15.36
N GLU A 34 28.35 -41.53 16.43
CA GLU A 34 26.99 -41.33 16.94
C GLU A 34 26.78 -39.89 17.40
N GLN A 35 27.75 -39.31 18.10
CA GLN A 35 27.70 -37.93 18.58
C GLN A 35 27.68 -36.93 17.41
N GLU A 36 28.51 -37.11 16.40
CA GLU A 36 28.50 -36.29 15.18
C GLU A 36 27.15 -36.38 14.45
N CYS A 37 26.59 -37.59 14.33
CA CYS A 37 25.29 -37.82 13.71
C CYS A 37 24.16 -37.10 14.48
N LEU A 38 24.15 -37.22 15.81
CA LEU A 38 23.21 -36.51 16.68
C LEU A 38 23.33 -35.00 16.53
N ASP A 39 24.54 -34.47 16.44
CA ASP A 39 24.76 -33.03 16.28
C ASP A 39 24.28 -32.52 14.92
N VAL A 40 24.42 -33.30 13.86
CA VAL A 40 23.81 -32.99 12.56
C VAL A 40 22.28 -32.94 12.68
N TYR A 41 21.65 -33.92 13.32
CA TYR A 41 20.20 -33.92 13.53
C TYR A 41 19.73 -32.72 14.36
N ARG A 42 20.40 -32.41 15.48
CA ARG A 42 20.11 -31.23 16.31
C ARG A 42 20.13 -29.95 15.49
N ARG A 43 21.21 -29.71 14.72
CA ARG A 43 21.33 -28.53 13.86
C ARG A 43 20.19 -28.44 12.84
N LYS A 44 19.75 -29.56 12.25
CA LYS A 44 18.65 -29.60 11.29
C LYS A 44 17.30 -29.30 11.96
N VAL A 45 17.04 -29.87 13.13
CA VAL A 45 15.85 -29.59 13.93
C VAL A 45 15.80 -28.13 14.35
N ASP A 46 16.91 -27.58 14.83
CA ASP A 46 17.00 -26.17 15.22
C ASP A 46 16.76 -25.23 14.04
N HIS A 47 17.31 -25.55 12.88
CA HIS A 47 17.05 -24.80 11.65
C HIS A 47 15.56 -24.84 11.28
N ALA A 48 14.94 -26.02 11.26
CA ALA A 48 13.51 -26.15 10.97
C ALA A 48 12.64 -25.39 11.99
N ASN A 49 13.00 -25.41 13.28
CA ASN A 49 12.34 -24.65 14.33
C ASN A 49 12.43 -23.14 14.10
N ARG A 50 13.60 -22.63 13.71
CA ARG A 50 13.77 -21.20 13.36
C ARG A 50 12.91 -20.82 12.15
N CYS A 51 12.92 -21.61 11.08
CA CYS A 51 12.07 -21.35 9.91
C CYS A 51 10.58 -21.34 10.28
N ARG A 52 10.14 -22.29 11.13
CA ARG A 52 8.76 -22.34 11.62
C ARG A 52 8.39 -21.10 12.45
N ALA A 53 9.29 -20.63 13.31
CA ALA A 53 9.06 -19.42 14.11
C ALA A 53 8.97 -18.17 13.22
N GLN A 54 9.86 -18.04 12.24
CA GLN A 54 9.84 -16.94 11.27
C GLN A 54 8.54 -16.89 10.46
N LEU A 55 8.05 -18.03 9.98
CA LEU A 55 6.77 -18.09 9.26
C LEU A 55 5.59 -17.66 10.14
N ARG A 56 5.55 -18.08 11.41
CA ARG A 56 4.50 -17.66 12.35
C ARG A 56 4.55 -16.17 12.63
N GLN A 57 5.76 -15.62 12.79
CA GLN A 57 5.93 -14.18 12.99
C GLN A 57 5.41 -13.41 11.77
N ALA A 58 5.80 -13.82 10.55
CA ALA A 58 5.35 -13.17 9.32
C ALA A 58 3.81 -13.23 9.15
N ILE A 59 3.17 -14.32 9.54
CA ILE A 59 1.70 -14.43 9.56
C ILE A 59 1.10 -13.43 10.56
N ALA A 60 1.60 -13.40 11.79
CA ALA A 60 1.11 -12.47 12.81
C ALA A 60 1.28 -11.00 12.39
N ASP A 61 2.43 -10.66 11.78
CA ASP A 61 2.70 -9.30 11.27
C ASP A 61 1.77 -8.93 10.12
N ALA A 62 1.42 -9.88 9.25
CA ALA A 62 0.47 -9.67 8.16
C ALA A 62 -0.97 -9.51 8.69
N GLU A 63 -1.37 -10.31 9.68
CA GLU A 63 -2.67 -10.18 10.35
C GLU A 63 -2.80 -8.85 11.10
N ALA A 64 -1.74 -8.40 11.78
CA ALA A 64 -1.69 -7.11 12.45
C ALA A 64 -1.82 -5.95 11.43
N GLN A 65 -1.07 -6.00 10.32
CA GLN A 65 -1.19 -5.01 9.24
C GLN A 65 -2.62 -4.94 8.68
N LEU A 66 -3.27 -6.09 8.49
CA LEU A 66 -4.67 -6.10 8.06
C LEU A 66 -5.58 -5.45 9.09
N ALA A 67 -5.43 -5.77 10.38
CA ALA A 67 -6.22 -5.18 11.44
C ALA A 67 -6.07 -3.64 11.48
N ASP A 68 -4.84 -3.14 11.34
CA ASP A 68 -4.54 -1.71 11.30
C ASP A 68 -5.19 -1.03 10.08
N ILE A 69 -5.12 -1.65 8.89
CA ILE A 69 -5.76 -1.11 7.68
C ILE A 69 -7.29 -1.12 7.82
N TYR A 70 -7.87 -2.19 8.34
CA TYR A 70 -9.32 -2.27 8.58
C TYR A 70 -9.78 -1.17 9.56
N ALA A 71 -9.03 -0.95 10.64
CA ALA A 71 -9.32 0.11 11.60
C ALA A 71 -9.24 1.51 10.94
N ALA A 72 -8.22 1.76 10.12
CA ALA A 72 -8.07 3.02 9.40
C ALA A 72 -9.19 3.26 8.37
N LEU A 73 -9.66 2.22 7.69
CA LEU A 73 -10.72 2.33 6.68
C LEU A 73 -12.13 2.32 7.27
N GLY A 74 -12.30 1.94 8.55
CA GLY A 74 -13.61 1.75 9.18
C GLY A 74 -14.33 0.47 8.73
N ASP A 75 -13.63 -0.41 8.01
CA ASP A 75 -14.17 -1.65 7.47
C ASP A 75 -14.08 -2.79 8.50
N ARG A 76 -15.07 -3.69 8.47
CA ARG A 76 -15.03 -4.91 9.29
C ARG A 76 -14.20 -5.99 8.60
N PRO A 77 -13.29 -6.68 9.33
CA PRO A 77 -12.57 -7.82 8.78
C PRO A 77 -13.55 -8.88 8.27
N VAL A 78 -13.48 -9.22 6.97
CA VAL A 78 -14.22 -10.37 6.43
C VAL A 78 -13.60 -11.62 7.03
N HIS A 79 -14.40 -12.44 7.72
CA HIS A 79 -13.95 -13.67 8.38
C HIS A 79 -13.03 -14.48 7.45
N ILE A 80 -11.76 -14.56 7.84
CA ILE A 80 -10.78 -15.37 7.16
C ILE A 80 -10.99 -16.80 7.63
N ASN A 81 -11.50 -17.65 6.75
CA ASN A 81 -11.34 -19.10 6.92
C ASN A 81 -9.85 -19.37 7.02
N LYS A 82 -9.37 -19.66 8.24
CA LYS A 82 -8.00 -20.13 8.45
C LYS A 82 -7.79 -21.32 7.53
N SER A 83 -6.93 -21.17 6.53
CA SER A 83 -6.63 -22.28 5.62
C SER A 83 -6.01 -23.39 6.46
N SER A 84 -6.55 -24.60 6.46
CA SER A 84 -6.03 -25.72 7.26
C SER A 84 -4.73 -26.34 6.69
N GLY A 85 -3.96 -25.55 5.94
CA GLY A 85 -2.75 -25.98 5.23
C GLY A 85 -1.46 -25.74 6.03
N SER A 86 -0.32 -25.84 5.33
CA SER A 86 0.99 -25.50 5.91
C SER A 86 1.09 -24.00 6.22
N LEU A 87 1.97 -23.61 7.16
CA LEU A 87 2.26 -22.19 7.46
C LEU A 87 2.67 -21.39 6.21
N LYS A 88 3.33 -22.05 5.24
CA LYS A 88 3.72 -21.41 3.99
C LYS A 88 2.48 -21.07 3.14
N ASN A 89 1.53 -21.99 3.04
CA ASN A 89 0.29 -21.78 2.29
C ASN A 89 -0.60 -20.74 2.97
N GLU A 90 -0.63 -20.73 4.31
CA GLU A 90 -1.36 -19.71 5.08
C GLU A 90 -0.80 -18.32 4.79
N LEU A 91 0.52 -18.14 4.87
CA LEU A 91 1.18 -16.88 4.52
C LEU A 91 0.91 -16.47 3.06
N GLU A 92 1.06 -17.40 2.11
CA GLU A 92 0.77 -17.15 0.69
C GLU A 92 -0.70 -16.75 0.43
N SER A 93 -1.64 -17.21 1.27
CA SER A 93 -3.05 -16.83 1.16
C SER A 93 -3.38 -15.45 1.75
N ILE A 94 -2.61 -15.01 2.76
CA ILE A 94 -2.81 -13.72 3.45
C ILE A 94 -2.18 -12.58 2.63
N MET A 95 -1.01 -12.82 2.01
CA MET A 95 -0.24 -11.80 1.30
C MET A 95 -1.04 -11.02 0.24
N PRO A 96 -1.82 -11.64 -0.67
CA PRO A 96 -2.63 -10.90 -1.64
C PRO A 96 -3.68 -10.00 -1.01
N ARG A 97 -4.19 -10.37 0.18
CA ARG A 97 -5.17 -9.55 0.91
C ARG A 97 -4.53 -8.33 1.52
N VAL A 98 -3.33 -8.47 2.10
CA VAL A 98 -2.54 -7.33 2.59
C VAL A 98 -2.31 -6.34 1.45
N GLU A 99 -1.96 -6.84 0.27
CA GLU A 99 -1.73 -6.00 -0.90
C GLU A 99 -3.00 -5.30 -1.41
N ASP A 100 -4.13 -6.03 -1.52
CA ASP A 100 -5.42 -5.43 -1.89
C ASP A 100 -5.86 -4.32 -0.92
N MET A 101 -5.70 -4.57 0.38
CA MET A 101 -6.09 -3.60 1.41
C MET A 101 -5.15 -2.39 1.45
N LYS A 102 -3.85 -2.57 1.19
CA LYS A 102 -2.90 -1.45 1.01
C LYS A 102 -3.30 -0.60 -0.18
N ARG A 103 -3.56 -1.22 -1.34
CA ARG A 103 -4.03 -0.52 -2.53
C ARG A 103 -5.30 0.28 -2.27
N LYS A 104 -6.30 -0.29 -1.59
CA LYS A 104 -7.54 0.42 -1.22
C LYS A 104 -7.29 1.63 -0.33
N ARG A 105 -6.37 1.52 0.64
CA ARG A 105 -5.96 2.65 1.48
C ARG A 105 -5.32 3.75 0.63
N ASP A 106 -4.39 3.39 -0.24
CA ASP A 106 -3.70 4.37 -1.08
C ASP A 106 -4.66 5.04 -2.08
N GLU A 107 -5.61 4.28 -2.62
CA GLU A 107 -6.68 4.79 -3.48
C GLU A 107 -7.59 5.76 -2.75
N ARG A 108 -8.04 5.44 -1.53
CA ARG A 108 -8.84 6.36 -0.69
C ARG A 108 -8.11 7.67 -0.43
N LYS A 109 -6.81 7.58 -0.13
CA LYS A 109 -5.97 8.77 0.09
C LYS A 109 -5.85 9.62 -1.17
N SER A 110 -5.66 8.98 -2.32
CA SER A 110 -5.61 9.67 -3.63
C SER A 110 -6.94 10.35 -3.94
N GLN A 111 -8.06 9.65 -3.78
CA GLN A 111 -9.41 10.16 -3.98
C GLN A 111 -9.73 11.34 -3.06
N PHE A 112 -9.29 11.27 -1.80
CA PHE A 112 -9.46 12.37 -0.86
C PHE A 112 -8.67 13.62 -1.28
N ALA A 113 -7.40 13.45 -1.70
CA ALA A 113 -6.58 14.56 -2.17
C ALA A 113 -7.17 15.21 -3.43
N GLU A 114 -7.59 14.40 -4.41
CA GLU A 114 -8.27 14.87 -5.61
C GLU A 114 -9.52 15.68 -5.29
N LEU A 115 -10.36 15.18 -4.38
CA LEU A 115 -11.56 15.89 -3.96
C LEU A 115 -11.25 17.23 -3.26
N GLN A 116 -10.17 17.31 -2.48
CA GLN A 116 -9.72 18.56 -1.86
C GLN A 116 -9.25 19.58 -2.91
N GLU A 117 -8.48 19.14 -3.91
CA GLU A 117 -8.04 20.01 -5.02
C GLU A 117 -9.22 20.55 -5.84
N LEU A 118 -10.19 19.69 -6.14
CA LEU A 118 -11.43 20.10 -6.81
C LEU A 118 -12.21 21.11 -5.96
N ALA A 119 -12.30 20.89 -4.64
CA ALA A 119 -12.97 21.80 -3.73
C ALA A 119 -12.32 23.18 -3.69
N MET A 120 -10.98 23.24 -3.62
CA MET A 120 -10.24 24.50 -3.65
C MET A 120 -10.47 25.25 -4.97
N THR A 121 -10.33 24.55 -6.10
CA THR A 121 -10.57 25.11 -7.44
C THR A 121 -12.00 25.64 -7.57
N MET A 122 -12.99 24.89 -7.09
CA MET A 122 -14.40 25.28 -7.12
C MET A 122 -14.65 26.58 -6.33
N VAL A 123 -14.07 26.70 -5.14
CA VAL A 123 -14.17 27.92 -4.32
C VAL A 123 -13.50 29.12 -5.00
N GLU A 124 -12.34 28.94 -5.61
CA GLU A 124 -11.66 30.00 -6.36
C GLU A 124 -12.51 30.50 -7.54
N LEU A 125 -13.10 29.58 -8.30
CA LEU A 125 -13.98 29.92 -9.44
C LEU A 125 -15.24 30.65 -8.98
N TRP A 126 -15.87 30.21 -7.89
CA TRP A 126 -17.03 30.90 -7.35
C TRP A 126 -16.72 32.30 -6.84
N ASN A 127 -15.59 32.48 -6.15
CA ASN A 127 -15.13 33.78 -5.68
C ASN A 127 -14.85 34.73 -6.86
N LEU A 128 -14.29 34.21 -7.95
CA LEU A 128 -13.98 35.01 -9.14
C LEU A 128 -15.24 35.44 -9.90
N MET A 129 -16.27 34.58 -9.93
CA MET A 129 -17.51 34.83 -10.67
C MET A 129 -18.64 35.37 -9.77
N ASP A 130 -18.37 35.70 -8.51
CA ASP A 130 -19.37 36.09 -7.51
C ASP A 130 -20.59 35.13 -7.47
N THR A 131 -20.32 33.82 -7.53
CA THR A 131 -21.38 32.82 -7.67
C THR A 131 -22.32 32.83 -6.45
N PRO A 132 -23.66 32.89 -6.64
CA PRO A 132 -24.59 32.96 -5.53
C PRO A 132 -24.47 31.79 -4.53
N VAL A 133 -24.55 32.09 -3.23
CA VAL A 133 -24.44 31.11 -2.14
C VAL A 133 -25.41 29.92 -2.28
N VAL A 134 -26.59 30.16 -2.84
CA VAL A 134 -27.61 29.11 -3.06
C VAL A 134 -27.11 28.03 -4.04
N GLU A 135 -26.32 28.40 -5.04
CA GLU A 135 -25.72 27.45 -5.97
C GLU A 135 -24.56 26.70 -5.32
N GLN A 136 -23.73 27.41 -4.55
CA GLN A 136 -22.61 26.81 -3.80
C GLN A 136 -23.08 25.76 -2.79
N GLN A 137 -24.26 25.95 -2.20
CA GLN A 137 -24.80 25.05 -1.16
C GLN A 137 -24.96 23.59 -1.64
N LYS A 138 -25.14 23.37 -2.95
CA LYS A 138 -25.23 22.01 -3.53
C LYS A 138 -23.94 21.20 -3.34
N PHE A 139 -22.80 21.87 -3.19
CA PHE A 139 -21.46 21.29 -3.06
C PHE A 139 -20.85 21.57 -1.67
N GLN A 140 -21.67 21.89 -0.66
CA GLN A 140 -21.21 22.16 0.70
C GLN A 140 -20.38 21.01 1.31
N TYR A 141 -20.71 19.75 0.96
CA TYR A 141 -19.92 18.60 1.42
C TYR A 141 -18.51 18.61 0.81
N VAL A 142 -18.41 18.91 -0.48
CA VAL A 142 -17.13 19.01 -1.20
C VAL A 142 -16.27 20.12 -0.59
N THR A 143 -16.83 21.30 -0.31
CA THR A 143 -16.03 22.39 0.28
C THR A 143 -15.62 22.14 1.73
N ARG A 144 -16.41 21.38 2.49
CA ARG A 144 -16.04 21.00 3.85
C ARG A 144 -14.77 20.13 3.88
N THR A 145 -14.46 19.40 2.81
CA THR A 145 -13.27 18.54 2.77
C THR A 145 -11.96 19.34 2.85
N ILE A 146 -11.95 20.62 2.44
CA ILE A 146 -10.76 21.49 2.48
C ILE A 146 -10.17 21.57 3.89
N ALA A 147 -11.02 21.65 4.91
CA ALA A 147 -10.61 21.75 6.31
C ALA A 147 -10.63 20.40 7.05
N ALA A 148 -11.12 19.33 6.41
CA ALA A 148 -11.21 18.01 7.00
C ALA A 148 -9.91 17.21 6.81
N ALA A 149 -9.68 16.24 7.68
CA ALA A 149 -8.70 15.18 7.47
C ALA A 149 -9.35 13.94 6.84
N GLU A 150 -8.56 13.14 6.12
CA GLU A 150 -9.04 11.93 5.41
C GLU A 150 -9.85 10.99 6.32
N HIS A 151 -9.38 10.78 7.55
CA HIS A 151 -10.01 9.88 8.52
C HIS A 151 -11.34 10.42 9.09
N GLU A 152 -11.64 11.71 8.91
CA GLU A 152 -12.91 12.32 9.32
C GLU A 152 -14.02 12.06 8.28
N ILE A 153 -13.64 11.71 7.05
CA ILE A 153 -14.56 11.33 5.97
C ILE A 153 -15.02 9.89 6.19
N THR A 154 -16.15 9.74 6.88
CA THR A 154 -16.67 8.43 7.28
C THR A 154 -17.98 8.06 6.58
N GLU A 155 -18.60 9.02 5.88
CA GLU A 155 -19.85 8.75 5.17
C GLU A 155 -19.62 7.78 4.00
N PRO A 156 -20.47 6.75 3.84
CA PRO A 156 -20.37 5.85 2.69
C PRO A 156 -20.49 6.59 1.37
N ASN A 157 -19.72 6.17 0.37
CA ASN A 157 -19.69 6.72 -1.00
C ASN A 157 -19.25 8.20 -1.12
N SER A 158 -18.79 8.84 -0.03
CA SER A 158 -18.26 10.21 -0.02
C SER A 158 -17.01 10.41 -0.89
N LEU A 159 -16.23 9.34 -1.10
CA LEU A 159 -15.07 9.29 -1.99
C LEU A 159 -15.31 8.33 -3.16
N SER A 160 -16.58 8.02 -3.46
CA SER A 160 -16.88 7.20 -4.62
C SER A 160 -16.50 7.91 -5.92
N LEU A 161 -16.15 7.12 -6.94
CA LEU A 161 -15.81 7.62 -8.26
C LEU A 161 -16.94 8.53 -8.81
N ASP A 162 -18.20 8.13 -8.66
CA ASP A 162 -19.35 8.92 -9.10
C ASP A 162 -19.45 10.27 -8.38
N PHE A 163 -19.11 10.31 -7.09
CA PHE A 163 -19.11 11.54 -6.31
C PHE A 163 -18.01 12.50 -6.77
N ILE A 164 -16.80 11.98 -7.00
CA ILE A 164 -15.66 12.77 -7.48
C ILE A 164 -15.94 13.29 -8.89
N HIS A 165 -16.41 12.44 -9.80
CA HIS A 165 -16.80 12.85 -11.16
C HIS A 165 -17.87 13.95 -11.15
N ASN A 166 -18.83 13.92 -10.22
CA ASN A 166 -19.81 14.99 -10.09
C ASN A 166 -19.16 16.33 -9.67
N ALA A 167 -18.16 16.31 -8.79
CA ALA A 167 -17.40 17.51 -8.42
C ALA A 167 -16.54 18.02 -9.60
N GLU A 168 -15.88 17.12 -10.33
CA GLU A 168 -15.12 17.45 -11.54
C GLU A 168 -15.98 18.09 -12.63
N ALA A 169 -17.18 17.54 -12.85
CA ALA A 169 -18.12 18.06 -13.84
C ALA A 169 -18.56 19.49 -13.49
N GLU A 170 -18.75 19.79 -12.21
CA GLU A 170 -19.07 21.16 -11.77
C GLU A 170 -17.88 22.10 -11.96
N VAL A 171 -16.66 21.70 -11.61
CA VAL A 171 -15.47 22.50 -11.87
C VAL A 171 -15.35 22.79 -13.37
N SER A 172 -15.55 21.79 -14.21
CA SER A 172 -15.54 21.93 -15.68
C SER A 172 -16.61 22.92 -16.15
N ARG A 173 -17.84 22.81 -15.64
CA ARG A 173 -18.95 23.73 -15.96
C ARG A 173 -18.63 25.17 -15.56
N LEU A 174 -18.03 25.39 -14.38
CA LEU A 174 -17.65 26.71 -13.90
C LEU A 174 -16.52 27.31 -14.74
N GLN A 175 -15.55 26.50 -15.17
CA GLN A 175 -14.49 26.92 -16.08
C GLN A 175 -15.07 27.36 -17.44
N ASP A 176 -16.00 26.59 -18.00
CA ASP A 176 -16.67 26.95 -19.25
C ASP A 176 -17.48 28.25 -19.10
N MET A 177 -18.20 28.41 -17.98
CA MET A 177 -18.97 29.62 -17.71
C MET A 177 -18.08 30.86 -17.58
N LYS A 178 -16.93 30.74 -16.91
CA LYS A 178 -15.92 31.80 -16.81
C LYS A 178 -15.41 32.25 -18.18
N ILE A 179 -15.14 31.29 -19.06
CA ILE A 179 -14.68 31.58 -20.44
C ILE A 179 -15.78 32.33 -21.20
N ASN A 180 -17.01 31.84 -21.15
CA ASN A 180 -18.14 32.45 -21.85
C ASN A 180 -18.43 33.88 -21.37
N LEU A 181 -18.42 34.12 -20.04
CA LEU A 181 -18.58 35.46 -19.47
C LEU A 181 -17.48 36.43 -19.95
N SER A 182 -16.25 35.94 -20.06
CA SER A 182 -15.12 36.74 -20.56
C SER A 182 -15.30 37.10 -22.04
N VAL A 183 -15.77 36.15 -22.87
CA VAL A 183 -16.08 36.37 -24.29
C VAL A 183 -17.21 37.39 -24.45
N GLU A 184 -18.33 37.22 -23.75
CA GLU A 184 -19.46 38.15 -23.81
C GLU A 184 -19.08 39.58 -23.36
N SER A 185 -18.22 39.70 -22.34
CA SER A 185 -17.71 40.99 -21.87
C SER A 185 -16.84 41.70 -22.91
N ILE A 186 -16.10 40.93 -23.73
CA ILE A 186 -15.33 41.46 -24.85
C ILE A 186 -16.26 41.89 -25.99
N GLU A 187 -17.22 41.03 -26.38
CA GLU A 187 -18.13 41.27 -27.49
C GLU A 187 -19.08 42.46 -27.23
N SER A 188 -19.50 42.64 -25.98
CA SER A 188 -20.30 43.81 -25.55
C SER A 188 -19.48 45.10 -25.44
N GLY A 189 -18.15 45.02 -25.56
CA GLY A 189 -17.24 46.15 -25.38
C GLY A 189 -17.08 46.60 -23.93
N ALA A 190 -17.62 45.85 -22.95
CA ALA A 190 -17.44 46.12 -21.53
C ALA A 190 -15.97 45.99 -21.10
N ILE A 191 -15.22 45.11 -21.77
CA ILE A 191 -13.77 44.95 -21.56
C ILE A 191 -13.05 45.02 -22.91
N SER A 192 -12.00 45.85 -22.99
CA SER A 192 -11.14 45.92 -24.18
C SER A 192 -10.22 44.69 -24.26
N PRO A 193 -10.12 44.01 -25.42
CA PRO A 193 -9.15 42.93 -25.63
C PRO A 193 -7.71 43.32 -25.29
N SER A 194 -7.31 44.56 -25.59
CA SER A 194 -5.96 45.06 -25.31
C SER A 194 -5.66 45.11 -23.81
N TYR A 195 -6.65 45.42 -22.98
CA TYR A 195 -6.49 45.43 -21.52
C TYR A 195 -6.26 44.02 -20.96
N ILE A 196 -6.99 43.02 -21.46
CA ILE A 196 -6.78 41.62 -21.05
C ILE A 196 -5.41 41.12 -21.47
N LEU A 197 -4.96 41.44 -22.69
CA LEU A 197 -3.63 41.06 -23.18
C LEU A 197 -2.53 41.66 -22.29
N GLU A 198 -2.65 42.92 -21.92
CA GLU A 198 -1.68 43.61 -21.06
C GLU A 198 -1.63 42.98 -19.65
N GLN A 199 -2.78 42.58 -19.10
CA GLN A 199 -2.85 41.83 -17.83
C GLN A 199 -2.22 40.44 -17.93
N LEU A 200 -2.44 39.71 -19.04
CA LEU A 200 -1.84 38.39 -19.25
C LEU A 200 -0.32 38.49 -19.41
N GLU A 201 0.18 39.45 -20.19
CA GLU A 201 1.62 39.70 -20.34
C GLU A 201 2.29 40.00 -18.99
N PHE A 202 1.60 40.76 -18.13
CA PHE A 202 2.06 41.04 -16.77
C PHE A 202 2.14 39.77 -15.91
N GLN A 203 1.09 38.93 -15.90
CA GLN A 203 1.09 37.67 -15.12
C GLN A 203 2.13 36.67 -15.64
N ILE A 204 2.30 36.55 -16.96
CA ILE A 204 3.34 35.70 -17.56
C ILE A 204 4.73 36.16 -17.13
N SER A 205 4.96 37.47 -17.06
CA SER A 205 6.24 38.02 -16.60
C SER A 205 6.53 37.66 -15.15
N LYS A 206 5.50 37.73 -14.28
CA LYS A 206 5.60 37.35 -12.87
C LYS A 206 5.91 35.86 -12.69
N VAL A 207 5.17 34.98 -13.36
CA VAL A 207 5.41 33.53 -13.29
C VAL A 207 6.79 33.16 -13.82
N LYS A 208 7.26 33.82 -14.90
CA LYS A 208 8.62 33.63 -15.40
C LYS A 208 9.64 33.97 -14.33
N GLU A 209 9.52 35.13 -13.69
CA GLU A 209 10.46 35.56 -12.65
C GLU A 209 10.50 34.59 -11.45
N GLU A 210 9.34 34.09 -11.02
CA GLU A 210 9.22 33.06 -9.97
C GLU A 210 9.86 31.71 -10.39
N SER A 211 9.80 31.34 -11.67
CA SER A 211 10.40 30.10 -12.18
C SER A 211 11.92 30.13 -12.37
N PHE A 212 12.55 31.32 -12.32
CA PHE A 212 14.00 31.51 -12.46
C PHE A 212 14.70 31.83 -11.12
N GLN A 213 13.98 31.78 -9.99
CA GLN A 213 14.53 31.83 -8.63
C GLN A 213 14.68 30.42 -8.04
#